data_AF-A0A9W9PRJ7-F1
#
_entry.id   AF-A0A9W9PRJ7-F1
#
_cell.length_a   1.000
_cell.length_b   1.000
_cell.length_c   1.000
_cell.angle_alpha   90.00
_cell.angle_beta   90.00
_cell.angle_gamma   90.00
#
_symmetry.space_group_name_H-M   'P 1'
#
loop_
_entity.id
_entity.type
_entity.pdbx_description
1 polymer ?
#
loop_
_entity_poly.entity_id
_entity_poly.type
_entity_poly.pdbx_seq_one_letter_code
_entity_poly.pdbx_strand_id
1 'polypeptide(L)'
;MKSAIALSVALAGVVPDPCAPMYDPVRGLYHLHYQFHPNHVAWGNVSWGHATSADLITWTDMDHHPDNDIPDWKDQEMQSIGTTNLTSKHNPPLYNHLAIFSGSAQPVNLSGGIDGTILAFYTGASELPTAWDEPYAPGTESQALAYSTDGGVTWSHYENNPILSDTPGNWNVTGWRDPYFVPWAQMDDVLNMTEPHYYALEETGSYGFNFELSNFFSIGDRYFVSMGAEGGNVSFHQQKWSLWNEGTISVRANGSIAFDPVSGGASDWGLLYAISSFSDTKNNRRIQWGWAQEDMNDFGITQQGYQGAFALPREIFIKDTPDVIPKSPDAGPGNSRFIQNADGTWNASTLGVRPAPDVVEGLRRGTQHTKYPCDERKCDSKQFSVSSNLTKSYQFSVSIKRTTGIAGVTIGASPNREEYTNIYFDPSSNSVSVNRTHSSLINMFANNTHVGYFEPYQFKNGSTEPIEMDIFVDGSLVEVYVNDRFALTSRIYLSREDSIGVSLFSAPGVDVEYSKIEVWDGLLNAWPDRPVNSSSLLVFDTPAETGNYTWWTGN
;
A
#
# COMPACT_ATOMS: atom_id res chain seq x y z
N MET A 1 5.88 -0.54 20.82
CA MET A 1 7.14 -0.13 20.14
C MET A 1 6.84 1.19 19.47
N LYS A 2 7.74 2.18 19.50
CA LYS A 2 7.60 3.36 18.63
C LYS A 2 7.91 2.89 17.21
N SER A 3 6.91 2.87 16.34
CA SER A 3 7.08 2.52 14.93
C SER A 3 7.59 3.74 14.18
N ALA A 4 8.60 3.53 13.34
CA ALA A 4 9.22 4.60 12.55
C ALA A 4 8.60 4.79 11.16
N ILE A 5 7.91 3.77 10.64
CA ILE A 5 7.49 3.68 9.25
C ILE A 5 5.97 3.45 9.14
N ALA A 6 5.38 2.65 10.01
CA ALA A 6 3.97 2.35 9.93
C ALA A 6 3.11 3.52 10.42
N LEU A 7 2.27 4.05 9.53
CA LEU A 7 1.25 5.02 9.96
C LEU A 7 0.21 4.39 10.88
N SER A 8 -0.08 3.11 10.75
CA SER A 8 -0.94 2.41 11.69
C SER A 8 -0.12 1.52 12.61
N VAL A 9 0.08 2.00 13.83
CA VAL A 9 -0.41 1.20 14.95
C VAL A 9 -1.84 1.68 15.10
N ALA A 10 -2.79 0.97 14.49
CA ALA A 10 -4.19 1.28 14.69
C ALA A 10 -4.44 1.32 16.21
N LEU A 11 -5.15 2.35 16.64
CA LEU A 11 -5.43 2.59 18.04
C LEU A 11 -6.59 1.68 18.39
N ALA A 12 -6.37 0.54 19.07
CA ALA A 12 -7.47 -0.39 19.39
C ALA A 12 -8.39 -0.60 18.16
N GLY A 13 -7.84 -0.98 17.01
CA GLY A 13 -8.55 -0.83 15.73
C GLY A 13 -8.08 -1.77 14.63
N VAL A 14 -8.94 -1.99 13.65
CA VAL A 14 -8.53 -2.46 12.31
C VAL A 14 -8.32 -1.25 11.41
N VAL A 15 -7.15 -1.18 10.78
CA VAL A 15 -6.87 -0.24 9.68
C VAL A 15 -6.63 -1.09 8.44
N PRO A 16 -7.67 -1.32 7.61
CA PRO A 16 -7.55 -1.91 6.30
C PRO A 16 -7.12 -0.81 5.32
N ASP A 17 -8.02 -0.29 4.52
CA ASP A 17 -7.65 0.42 3.29
C ASP A 17 -7.24 1.88 3.54
N PRO A 18 -6.19 2.40 2.87
CA PRO A 18 -5.97 3.83 2.80
C PRO A 18 -7.10 4.47 1.98
N CYS A 19 -7.73 5.47 2.57
CA CYS A 19 -8.80 6.24 1.95
C CYS A 19 -8.27 7.63 1.62
N ALA A 20 -8.58 8.13 0.43
CA ALA A 20 -8.38 9.53 0.09
C ALA A 20 -7.00 10.16 0.47
N PRO A 21 -5.84 9.51 0.20
CA PRO A 21 -4.56 10.18 0.39
C PRO A 21 -4.45 11.35 -0.60
N MET A 22 -4.08 12.54 -0.12
CA MET A 22 -3.98 13.73 -0.97
C MET A 22 -3.07 14.81 -0.36
N TYR A 23 -2.76 15.84 -1.15
CA TYR A 23 -2.09 17.05 -0.69
C TYR A 23 -3.03 18.25 -0.81
N ASP A 24 -3.26 18.98 0.29
CA ASP A 24 -3.95 20.26 0.33
C ASP A 24 -2.94 21.41 0.11
N PRO A 25 -2.93 22.06 -1.07
CA PRO A 25 -2.02 23.15 -1.36
C PRO A 25 -2.35 24.45 -0.61
N VAL A 26 -3.57 24.60 -0.06
CA VAL A 26 -3.98 25.81 0.67
C VAL A 26 -3.35 25.82 2.06
N ARG A 27 -3.36 24.67 2.74
CA ARG A 27 -2.75 24.52 4.08
C ARG A 27 -1.32 23.99 4.04
N GLY A 28 -0.91 23.43 2.90
CA GLY A 28 0.41 22.83 2.74
C GLY A 28 0.57 21.51 3.47
N LEU A 29 -0.52 20.75 3.65
CA LEU A 29 -0.58 19.51 4.40
C LEU A 29 -0.95 18.34 3.49
N TYR A 30 -0.36 17.19 3.74
CA TYR A 30 -0.87 15.91 3.30
C TYR A 30 -1.96 15.44 4.24
N HIS A 31 -3.02 14.88 3.65
CA HIS A 31 -4.09 14.21 4.36
C HIS A 31 -4.02 12.73 4.03
N LEU A 32 -4.13 11.88 5.05
CA LEU A 32 -4.38 10.45 4.88
C LEU A 32 -5.64 10.09 5.66
N HIS A 33 -6.63 9.56 4.96
CA HIS A 33 -7.74 8.87 5.60
C HIS A 33 -7.52 7.36 5.49
N TYR A 34 -8.27 6.60 6.26
CA TYR A 34 -8.19 5.14 6.23
C TYR A 34 -9.46 4.52 6.79
N GLN A 35 -9.84 3.35 6.29
CA GLN A 35 -10.91 2.58 6.93
C GLN A 35 -10.52 2.34 8.39
N PHE A 36 -11.47 2.55 9.29
CA PHE A 36 -11.24 2.57 10.72
C PHE A 36 -12.44 2.01 11.48
N HIS A 37 -12.16 1.04 12.35
CA HIS A 37 -13.10 0.52 13.33
C HIS A 37 -12.54 0.77 14.74
N PRO A 38 -12.93 1.86 15.41
CA PRO A 38 -12.41 2.21 16.73
C PRO A 38 -12.80 1.19 17.80
N ASN A 39 -11.91 0.97 18.77
CA ASN A 39 -12.07 0.10 19.92
C ASN A 39 -12.31 -1.39 19.60
N HIS A 40 -11.99 -1.85 18.39
CA HIS A 40 -12.21 -3.21 17.90
C HIS A 40 -10.97 -3.78 17.23
N VAL A 41 -10.92 -5.09 17.03
CA VAL A 41 -9.83 -5.73 16.31
C VAL A 41 -10.29 -6.61 15.16
N ALA A 42 -11.58 -6.60 14.83
CA ALA A 42 -12.11 -7.11 13.57
C ALA A 42 -12.77 -5.99 12.76
N TRP A 43 -12.89 -6.24 11.46
CA TRP A 43 -13.61 -5.36 10.55
C TRP A 43 -15.10 -5.34 10.90
N GLY A 44 -15.72 -4.15 10.89
CA GLY A 44 -17.12 -3.91 11.21
C GLY A 44 -17.38 -2.41 11.34
N ASN A 45 -18.64 -1.97 11.21
CA ASN A 45 -19.06 -0.57 11.34
C ASN A 45 -18.02 0.45 10.81
N VAL A 46 -17.50 0.20 9.61
CA VAL A 46 -16.30 0.89 9.16
C VAL A 46 -16.60 2.37 8.93
N SER A 47 -15.66 3.20 9.40
CA SER A 47 -15.63 4.65 9.24
C SER A 47 -14.30 5.06 8.62
N TRP A 48 -14.07 6.36 8.42
CA TRP A 48 -12.74 6.86 8.05
C TRP A 48 -12.02 7.46 9.26
N GLY A 49 -10.85 6.94 9.62
CA GLY A 49 -9.87 7.64 10.46
C GLY A 49 -9.09 8.66 9.63
N HIS A 50 -8.47 9.66 10.27
CA HIS A 50 -7.79 10.75 9.57
C HIS A 50 -6.54 11.24 10.30
N ALA A 51 -5.47 11.43 9.54
CA ALA A 51 -4.23 12.04 10.00
C ALA A 51 -3.66 13.00 8.96
N THR A 52 -2.84 13.94 9.42
CA THR A 52 -2.17 14.92 8.55
C THR A 52 -0.66 14.92 8.75
N SER A 53 0.05 15.37 7.71
CA SER A 53 1.50 15.53 7.74
C SER A 53 1.94 16.70 6.90
N ALA A 54 2.99 17.41 7.32
CA ALA A 54 3.62 18.42 6.49
C ALA A 54 4.66 17.82 5.51
N ASP A 55 5.14 16.59 5.75
CA ASP A 55 6.33 16.04 5.09
C ASP A 55 6.22 14.59 4.61
N LEU A 56 5.07 13.92 4.80
CA LEU A 56 4.87 12.47 4.61
C LEU A 56 5.70 11.58 5.54
N ILE A 57 6.33 12.15 6.57
CA ILE A 57 7.24 11.44 7.48
C ILE A 57 6.66 11.41 8.88
N THR A 58 6.41 12.60 9.43
CA THR A 58 5.81 12.78 10.75
C THR A 58 4.33 13.10 10.60
N TRP A 59 3.51 12.41 11.37
CA TRP A 59 2.07 12.45 11.29
C TRP A 59 1.46 12.85 12.61
N THR A 60 0.35 13.58 12.52
CA THR A 60 -0.47 14.01 13.64
C THR A 60 -1.89 13.54 13.38
N ASP A 61 -2.49 12.90 14.39
CA ASP A 61 -3.90 12.51 14.37
C ASP A 61 -4.77 13.75 14.20
N MET A 62 -5.80 13.69 13.36
CA MET A 62 -6.75 14.79 13.27
C MET A 62 -7.76 14.68 14.41
N ASP A 63 -7.86 15.73 15.22
CA ASP A 63 -8.90 15.85 16.24
C ASP A 63 -10.23 16.28 15.60
N HIS A 64 -11.21 15.37 15.57
CA HIS A 64 -12.55 15.64 15.06
C HIS A 64 -13.53 16.11 16.13
N HIS A 65 -13.12 16.16 17.40
CA HIS A 65 -13.94 16.57 18.53
C HIS A 65 -13.18 17.49 19.51
N PRO A 66 -12.65 18.63 19.03
CA PRO A 66 -11.75 19.50 19.80
C PRO A 66 -12.38 20.20 21.01
N ASP A 67 -13.68 20.04 21.21
CA ASP A 67 -14.42 20.58 22.35
C ASP A 67 -14.37 19.64 23.58
N ASN A 68 -13.78 18.44 23.47
CA ASN A 68 -13.62 17.51 24.58
C ASN A 68 -12.16 17.46 25.08
N ASP A 69 -11.95 16.89 26.29
CA ASP A 69 -10.61 16.75 26.90
C ASP A 69 -9.99 15.36 26.60
N ILE A 70 -10.40 14.68 25.53
CA ILE A 70 -9.90 13.36 25.15
C ILE A 70 -8.77 13.57 24.14
N PRO A 71 -7.60 12.92 24.33
CA PRO A 71 -6.52 13.04 23.35
C PRO A 71 -6.93 12.52 21.97
N ASP A 72 -6.51 13.22 20.92
CA ASP A 72 -6.89 13.05 19.51
C ASP A 72 -6.63 11.62 18.99
N TRP A 73 -5.64 10.93 19.57
CA TRP A 73 -5.26 9.55 19.25
C TRP A 73 -6.05 8.49 20.02
N LYS A 74 -7.13 8.85 20.71
CA LYS A 74 -7.85 7.92 21.60
C LYS A 74 -9.26 7.66 21.09
N ASP A 75 -9.78 6.49 21.42
CA ASP A 75 -11.18 6.10 21.18
C ASP A 75 -11.65 6.44 19.74
N GLN A 76 -12.66 7.28 19.59
CA GLN A 76 -13.24 7.68 18.29
C GLN A 76 -12.78 9.07 17.84
N GLU A 77 -11.85 9.72 18.55
CA GLU A 77 -11.52 11.14 18.31
C GLU A 77 -10.94 11.41 16.90
N MET A 78 -10.29 10.41 16.31
CA MET A 78 -9.76 10.51 14.94
C MET A 78 -10.76 10.11 13.84
N GLN A 79 -12.01 9.81 14.20
CA GLN A 79 -13.05 9.41 13.24
C GLN A 79 -13.57 10.63 12.48
N SER A 80 -13.24 10.71 11.19
CA SER A 80 -13.63 11.78 10.28
C SER A 80 -15.05 11.61 9.73
N ILE A 81 -15.24 10.64 8.83
CA ILE A 81 -16.51 10.34 8.18
C ILE A 81 -17.04 9.04 8.78
N GLY A 82 -18.12 9.17 9.57
CA GLY A 82 -18.77 8.05 10.26
C GLY A 82 -20.08 7.62 9.61
N THR A 83 -20.53 6.41 9.93
CA THR A 83 -21.84 5.90 9.53
C THR A 83 -22.96 6.80 10.09
N THR A 84 -24.05 6.97 9.33
CA THR A 84 -25.18 7.75 9.85
C THR A 84 -26.03 6.87 10.75
N ASN A 85 -26.16 7.26 12.03
CA ASN A 85 -27.03 6.57 12.97
C ASN A 85 -28.48 6.50 12.46
N LEU A 86 -29.06 5.30 12.53
CA LEU A 86 -30.47 4.97 12.33
C LEU A 86 -31.37 5.97 13.10
N THR A 87 -31.85 7.03 12.46
CA THR A 87 -33.04 7.84 12.85
C THR A 87 -33.28 9.11 12.00
N SER A 88 -32.43 9.47 11.03
CA SER A 88 -32.65 10.70 10.26
C SER A 88 -33.67 10.49 9.12
N LYS A 89 -34.55 11.48 8.96
CA LYS A 89 -35.72 11.51 8.05
C LYS A 89 -35.35 11.65 6.57
N HIS A 90 -34.23 11.08 6.12
CA HIS A 90 -33.84 11.12 4.71
C HIS A 90 -34.43 9.93 3.95
N ASN A 91 -34.86 10.18 2.72
CA ASN A 91 -35.41 9.19 1.80
C ASN A 91 -34.59 9.28 0.50
N PRO A 92 -33.89 8.23 0.06
CA PRO A 92 -33.87 6.90 0.67
C PRO A 92 -33.14 6.88 2.03
N PRO A 93 -33.69 6.17 3.01
CA PRO A 93 -33.09 6.07 4.33
C PRO A 93 -31.90 5.12 4.24
N LEU A 94 -30.73 5.55 4.70
CA LEU A 94 -29.63 4.68 5.14
C LEU A 94 -28.64 4.14 4.08
N TYR A 95 -28.17 4.97 3.14
CA TYR A 95 -27.18 4.55 2.12
C TYR A 95 -25.80 4.10 2.69
N ASN A 96 -25.47 4.45 3.93
CA ASN A 96 -24.16 4.19 4.56
C ASN A 96 -24.27 3.82 6.05
N HIS A 97 -25.38 3.22 6.48
CA HIS A 97 -25.64 2.96 7.89
C HIS A 97 -24.88 1.76 8.46
N LEU A 98 -24.39 0.85 7.61
CA LEU A 98 -23.62 -0.31 8.05
C LEU A 98 -22.11 -0.06 7.94
N ALA A 99 -21.67 0.67 6.92
CA ALA A 99 -20.26 1.03 6.76
C ALA A 99 -20.07 2.19 5.77
N ILE A 100 -18.92 2.84 5.90
CA ILE A 100 -18.31 3.74 4.93
C ILE A 100 -17.04 3.08 4.43
N PHE A 101 -17.09 2.60 3.20
CA PHE A 101 -16.00 1.92 2.51
C PHE A 101 -15.02 2.94 1.92
N SER A 102 -14.06 2.44 1.15
CA SER A 102 -12.99 3.25 0.60
C SER A 102 -13.50 4.27 -0.43
N GLY A 103 -12.61 5.19 -0.78
CA GLY A 103 -12.88 6.29 -1.67
C GLY A 103 -11.68 7.21 -1.80
N SER A 104 -11.93 8.37 -2.38
CA SER A 104 -10.92 9.36 -2.72
C SER A 104 -11.36 10.77 -2.32
N ALA A 105 -10.42 11.70 -2.20
CA ALA A 105 -10.75 13.10 -1.94
C ALA A 105 -9.83 14.04 -2.72
N GLN A 106 -10.32 15.26 -2.92
CA GLN A 106 -9.60 16.34 -3.59
C GLN A 106 -9.75 17.64 -2.78
N PRO A 107 -8.71 18.51 -2.73
CA PRO A 107 -8.74 19.78 -2.02
C PRO A 107 -9.51 20.86 -2.81
N VAL A 108 -10.77 20.56 -3.13
CA VAL A 108 -11.68 21.46 -3.86
C VAL A 108 -13.08 21.51 -3.24
N ASN A 109 -13.80 22.58 -3.54
CA ASN A 109 -15.22 22.71 -3.25
C ASN A 109 -16.09 21.99 -4.31
N LEU A 110 -17.41 21.99 -4.10
CA LEU A 110 -18.38 21.34 -5.01
C LEU A 110 -18.39 21.89 -6.45
N SER A 111 -17.81 23.07 -6.68
CA SER A 111 -17.66 23.67 -8.03
C SER A 111 -16.26 23.42 -8.63
N GLY A 112 -15.40 22.63 -7.99
CA GLY A 112 -14.02 22.37 -8.41
C GLY A 112 -13.03 23.50 -8.06
N GLY A 113 -13.44 24.50 -7.28
CA GLY A 113 -12.57 25.59 -6.84
C GLY A 113 -11.68 25.21 -5.66
N ILE A 114 -10.44 25.67 -5.65
CA ILE A 114 -9.49 25.48 -4.54
C ILE A 114 -9.62 26.65 -3.56
N ASP A 115 -10.36 26.47 -2.46
CA ASP A 115 -10.59 27.48 -1.42
C ASP A 115 -10.26 26.98 0.00
N GLY A 116 -9.67 25.80 0.11
CA GLY A 116 -9.41 25.12 1.37
C GLY A 116 -10.54 24.17 1.79
N THR A 117 -11.59 24.02 0.97
CA THR A 117 -12.53 22.92 1.09
C THR A 117 -11.88 21.61 0.64
N ILE A 118 -12.23 20.51 1.31
CA ILE A 118 -11.91 19.15 0.91
C ILE A 118 -13.22 18.48 0.51
N LEU A 119 -13.25 17.85 -0.66
CA LEU A 119 -14.38 17.05 -1.15
C LEU A 119 -13.97 15.59 -1.24
N ALA A 120 -14.64 14.73 -0.48
CA ALA A 120 -14.48 13.29 -0.50
C ALA A 120 -15.62 12.63 -1.27
N PHE A 121 -15.26 11.57 -2.00
CA PHE A 121 -16.15 10.69 -2.74
C PHE A 121 -15.90 9.27 -2.22
N TYR A 122 -16.93 8.58 -1.76
CA TYR A 122 -16.79 7.31 -1.04
C TYR A 122 -17.97 6.39 -1.27
N THR A 123 -17.78 5.10 -0.96
CA THR A 123 -18.86 4.12 -0.99
C THR A 123 -19.54 4.00 0.38
N GLY A 124 -20.86 4.17 0.41
CA GLY A 124 -21.71 3.81 1.53
C GLY A 124 -22.27 2.40 1.38
N ALA A 125 -22.22 1.62 2.46
CA ALA A 125 -22.82 0.28 2.51
C ALA A 125 -24.14 0.29 3.31
N SER A 126 -25.18 -0.28 2.70
CA SER A 126 -26.52 -0.42 3.27
C SER A 126 -26.90 -1.86 3.59
N GLU A 127 -26.19 -2.83 3.01
CA GLU A 127 -26.38 -4.26 3.29
C GLU A 127 -25.02 -4.93 3.44
N LEU A 128 -24.94 -5.97 4.28
CA LEU A 128 -23.74 -6.77 4.50
C LEU A 128 -24.13 -8.24 4.75
N PRO A 129 -23.25 -9.22 4.43
CA PRO A 129 -21.95 -9.04 3.78
C PRO A 129 -22.06 -8.70 2.28
N THR A 130 -21.01 -8.08 1.73
CA THR A 130 -20.81 -7.89 0.29
C THR A 130 -19.47 -8.54 -0.08
N ALA A 131 -19.49 -9.46 -1.04
CA ALA A 131 -18.32 -10.22 -1.47
C ALA A 131 -18.51 -10.73 -2.90
N TRP A 132 -17.41 -10.93 -3.62
CA TRP A 132 -17.45 -11.36 -5.03
C TRP A 132 -17.98 -12.78 -5.22
N ASP A 133 -17.91 -13.63 -4.19
CA ASP A 133 -18.36 -15.01 -4.18
C ASP A 133 -19.81 -15.19 -3.66
N GLU A 134 -20.49 -14.08 -3.37
CA GLU A 134 -21.89 -14.05 -2.94
C GLU A 134 -22.79 -13.33 -3.96
N PRO A 135 -24.11 -13.63 -4.01
CA PRO A 135 -25.03 -12.89 -4.86
C PRO A 135 -25.13 -11.40 -4.46
N TYR A 136 -24.90 -10.51 -5.42
CA TYR A 136 -25.01 -9.07 -5.18
C TYR A 136 -26.47 -8.61 -5.09
N ALA A 137 -26.81 -7.94 -3.98
CA ALA A 137 -28.11 -7.30 -3.83
C ALA A 137 -28.05 -5.84 -4.34
N PRO A 138 -28.95 -5.41 -5.24
CA PRO A 138 -28.99 -4.01 -5.68
C PRO A 138 -29.20 -3.05 -4.50
N GLY A 139 -28.42 -1.97 -4.46
CA GLY A 139 -28.44 -0.99 -3.38
C GLY A 139 -27.56 -1.33 -2.17
N THR A 140 -26.86 -2.47 -2.19
CA THR A 140 -25.87 -2.82 -1.14
C THR A 140 -24.77 -1.77 -1.01
N GLU A 141 -24.19 -1.34 -2.14
CA GLU A 141 -23.16 -0.30 -2.19
C GLU A 141 -23.64 0.88 -3.04
N SER A 142 -23.47 2.10 -2.53
CA SER A 142 -23.86 3.34 -3.19
C SER A 142 -22.74 4.38 -3.07
N GLN A 143 -22.60 5.27 -4.06
CA GLN A 143 -21.55 6.28 -4.04
C GLN A 143 -22.07 7.62 -3.53
N ALA A 144 -21.28 8.28 -2.69
CA ALA A 144 -21.68 9.43 -1.91
C ALA A 144 -20.56 10.47 -1.77
N LEU A 145 -20.95 11.70 -1.42
CA LEU A 145 -20.04 12.82 -1.19
C LEU A 145 -20.07 13.29 0.26
N ALA A 146 -18.91 13.69 0.78
CA ALA A 146 -18.83 14.51 1.98
C ALA A 146 -17.82 15.63 1.74
N TYR A 147 -17.97 16.74 2.45
CA TYR A 147 -17.03 17.85 2.33
C TYR A 147 -16.69 18.45 3.69
N SER A 148 -15.50 19.02 3.77
CA SER A 148 -15.00 19.75 4.93
C SER A 148 -14.53 21.13 4.50
N THR A 149 -15.03 22.18 5.15
CA THR A 149 -14.66 23.58 4.87
C THR A 149 -13.60 24.14 5.81
N ASP A 150 -13.20 23.37 6.82
CA ASP A 150 -12.26 23.80 7.88
C ASP A 150 -10.90 23.09 7.82
N GLY A 151 -10.65 22.32 6.75
CA GLY A 151 -9.38 21.64 6.54
C GLY A 151 -9.37 20.20 7.00
N GLY A 152 -10.54 19.56 6.99
CA GLY A 152 -10.71 18.17 7.35
C GLY A 152 -10.97 17.96 8.84
N VAL A 153 -11.29 18.99 9.62
CA VAL A 153 -11.62 18.87 11.06
C VAL A 153 -13.07 18.45 11.23
N THR A 154 -14.00 19.08 10.51
CA THR A 154 -15.41 18.67 10.51
C THR A 154 -15.88 18.33 9.11
N TRP A 155 -16.76 17.33 9.01
CA TRP A 155 -17.28 16.81 7.75
C TRP A 155 -18.80 16.90 7.69
N SER A 156 -19.30 17.37 6.55
CA SER A 156 -20.73 17.39 6.22
C SER A 156 -21.00 16.43 5.07
N HIS A 157 -21.95 15.52 5.26
CA HIS A 157 -22.48 14.73 4.15
C HIS A 157 -23.20 15.64 3.16
N TYR A 158 -23.02 15.39 1.86
CA TYR A 158 -23.75 16.12 0.84
C TYR A 158 -25.24 15.82 0.93
N GLU A 159 -26.06 16.86 0.89
CA GLU A 159 -27.50 16.77 1.16
C GLU A 159 -28.28 15.91 0.16
N ASN A 160 -27.74 15.68 -1.04
CA ASN A 160 -28.37 14.89 -2.10
C ASN A 160 -27.77 13.47 -2.24
N ASN A 161 -27.04 12.99 -1.22
CA ASN A 161 -26.55 11.62 -1.23
C ASN A 161 -27.69 10.57 -1.19
N PRO A 162 -27.45 9.35 -1.71
CA PRO A 162 -26.28 8.98 -2.54
C PRO A 162 -26.37 9.60 -3.93
N ILE A 163 -25.22 9.92 -4.52
CA ILE A 163 -25.15 10.49 -5.88
C ILE A 163 -25.18 9.40 -6.97
N LEU A 164 -24.78 8.18 -6.63
CA LEU A 164 -24.98 6.97 -7.44
C LEU A 164 -25.58 5.89 -6.54
N SER A 165 -26.89 5.69 -6.63
CA SER A 165 -27.64 4.73 -5.79
C SER A 165 -27.60 3.30 -6.29
N ASP A 166 -27.38 3.10 -7.58
CA ASP A 166 -27.54 1.82 -8.26
C ASP A 166 -26.38 1.55 -9.21
N THR A 167 -26.18 0.28 -9.52
CA THR A 167 -25.16 -0.16 -10.49
C THR A 167 -25.53 0.31 -11.91
N PRO A 168 -24.56 0.42 -12.83
CA PRO A 168 -24.83 0.83 -14.20
C PRO A 168 -25.76 -0.15 -14.93
N GLY A 169 -27.00 0.26 -15.20
CA GLY A 169 -27.98 -0.55 -15.93
C GLY A 169 -28.50 -1.73 -15.11
N ASN A 170 -28.54 -2.93 -15.71
CA ASN A 170 -29.00 -4.17 -15.05
C ASN A 170 -27.83 -5.16 -14.90
N TRP A 171 -26.64 -4.67 -14.55
CA TRP A 171 -25.46 -5.51 -14.45
C TRP A 171 -25.51 -6.40 -13.22
N ASN A 172 -25.08 -7.65 -13.39
CA ASN A 172 -24.80 -8.55 -12.28
C ASN A 172 -23.33 -8.34 -11.87
N VAL A 173 -23.12 -7.44 -10.92
CA VAL A 173 -21.78 -7.03 -10.45
C VAL A 173 -21.28 -7.96 -9.35
N THR A 174 -19.96 -8.03 -9.17
CA THR A 174 -19.31 -8.72 -8.03
C THR A 174 -18.97 -7.78 -6.87
N GLY A 175 -19.18 -6.48 -7.09
CA GLY A 175 -18.88 -5.38 -6.19
C GLY A 175 -19.07 -4.07 -6.95
N TRP A 176 -19.37 -2.98 -6.25
CA TRP A 176 -19.61 -1.65 -6.80
C TRP A 176 -19.14 -0.61 -5.79
N ARG A 177 -17.83 -0.41 -5.72
CA ARG A 177 -17.20 0.35 -4.64
C ARG A 177 -15.89 1.00 -5.07
N ASP A 178 -15.31 1.74 -4.14
CA ASP A 178 -13.97 2.31 -4.15
C ASP A 178 -13.72 3.42 -5.19
N PRO A 179 -14.61 4.42 -5.24
CA PRO A 179 -14.56 5.47 -6.25
C PRO A 179 -13.25 6.26 -6.26
N TYR A 180 -12.62 6.35 -7.43
CA TYR A 180 -11.41 7.13 -7.66
C TYR A 180 -11.70 8.43 -8.42
N PHE A 181 -11.91 9.49 -7.67
CA PHE A 181 -12.23 10.85 -8.08
C PHE A 181 -10.98 11.72 -8.20
N VAL A 182 -10.65 12.15 -9.42
CA VAL A 182 -9.46 12.97 -9.71
C VAL A 182 -9.71 14.02 -10.79
N PRO A 183 -9.05 15.19 -10.70
CA PRO A 183 -8.91 16.09 -11.85
C PRO A 183 -7.97 15.45 -12.87
N TRP A 184 -8.29 15.53 -14.17
CA TRP A 184 -7.46 14.86 -15.18
C TRP A 184 -7.38 15.59 -16.52
N ALA A 185 -6.48 16.58 -16.59
CA ALA A 185 -6.27 17.39 -17.79
C ALA A 185 -5.89 16.57 -19.04
N GLN A 186 -5.07 15.53 -18.90
CA GLN A 186 -4.74 14.65 -20.03
C GLN A 186 -5.96 13.90 -20.56
N MET A 187 -6.97 13.66 -19.71
CA MET A 187 -8.21 13.04 -20.14
C MET A 187 -9.17 14.04 -20.80
N ASP A 188 -9.16 15.30 -20.33
CA ASP A 188 -9.83 16.40 -21.02
C ASP A 188 -9.35 16.51 -22.47
N ASP A 189 -8.03 16.45 -22.70
CA ASP A 189 -7.43 16.48 -24.04
C ASP A 189 -7.90 15.30 -24.91
N VAL A 190 -7.93 14.08 -24.34
CA VAL A 190 -8.37 12.86 -25.04
C VAL A 190 -9.83 12.94 -25.47
N LEU A 191 -10.68 13.48 -24.60
CA LEU A 191 -12.12 13.59 -24.82
C LEU A 191 -12.52 14.89 -25.53
N ASN A 192 -11.55 15.76 -25.87
CA ASN A 192 -11.77 17.09 -26.43
C ASN A 192 -12.69 17.97 -25.58
N MET A 193 -12.52 17.93 -24.26
CA MET A 193 -13.25 18.78 -23.33
C MET A 193 -12.72 20.21 -23.39
N THR A 194 -13.61 21.19 -23.34
CA THR A 194 -13.28 22.61 -23.46
C THR A 194 -13.09 23.33 -22.12
N GLU A 195 -13.39 22.66 -21.03
CA GLU A 195 -13.21 23.12 -19.65
C GLU A 195 -12.61 21.99 -18.81
N PRO A 196 -11.97 22.29 -17.66
CA PRO A 196 -11.41 21.25 -16.80
C PRO A 196 -12.48 20.34 -16.19
N HIS A 197 -12.25 19.03 -16.20
CA HIS A 197 -13.16 18.06 -15.55
C HIS A 197 -12.49 17.26 -14.44
N TYR A 198 -13.37 16.80 -13.54
CA TYR A 198 -13.08 15.71 -12.65
C TYR A 198 -13.69 14.44 -13.19
N TYR A 199 -12.97 13.34 -13.03
CA TYR A 199 -13.39 12.01 -13.43
C TYR A 199 -13.47 11.13 -12.20
N ALA A 200 -14.51 10.32 -12.12
CA ALA A 200 -14.61 9.22 -11.18
C ALA A 200 -14.46 7.90 -11.94
N LEU A 201 -13.55 7.05 -11.49
CA LEU A 201 -13.51 5.65 -11.87
C LEU A 201 -14.29 4.85 -10.84
N GLU A 202 -15.18 3.99 -11.33
CA GLU A 202 -15.87 2.96 -10.56
C GLU A 202 -15.62 1.64 -11.29
N GLU A 203 -15.33 0.58 -10.55
CA GLU A 203 -14.96 -0.70 -11.13
C GLU A 203 -15.71 -1.89 -10.52
N THR A 204 -15.67 -2.98 -11.27
CA THR A 204 -16.11 -4.31 -10.84
C THR A 204 -15.45 -5.35 -11.75
N GLY A 205 -15.02 -6.51 -11.25
CA GLY A 205 -14.51 -7.61 -12.07
C GLY A 205 -12.98 -7.81 -12.10
N SER A 206 -12.41 -8.48 -13.09
CA SER A 206 -11.20 -9.30 -12.86
C SER A 206 -9.84 -8.72 -13.28
N TYR A 207 -8.76 -9.00 -12.52
CA TYR A 207 -7.76 -10.03 -12.92
C TYR A 207 -7.58 -11.07 -11.80
N GLY A 208 -8.75 -11.49 -11.33
CA GLY A 208 -9.11 -12.56 -10.41
C GLY A 208 -10.60 -12.81 -10.65
N PHE A 209 -11.44 -12.49 -9.68
CA PHE A 209 -12.90 -12.43 -9.80
C PHE A 209 -13.47 -11.01 -9.62
N ASN A 210 -12.83 -10.16 -8.82
CA ASN A 210 -13.26 -8.78 -8.59
C ASN A 210 -12.07 -7.82 -8.41
N PHE A 211 -12.29 -6.53 -8.65
CA PHE A 211 -11.31 -5.45 -8.55
C PHE A 211 -11.72 -4.57 -7.38
N GLU A 212 -10.72 -3.98 -6.73
CA GLU A 212 -10.89 -3.07 -5.60
C GLU A 212 -9.83 -1.96 -5.67
N LEU A 213 -10.14 -0.78 -5.12
CA LEU A 213 -9.21 0.35 -5.01
C LEU A 213 -8.49 0.71 -6.33
N SER A 214 -9.20 0.68 -7.46
CA SER A 214 -8.58 0.96 -8.75
C SER A 214 -8.24 2.44 -8.88
N ASN A 215 -7.08 2.74 -9.45
CA ASN A 215 -6.70 4.10 -9.80
C ASN A 215 -6.36 4.12 -11.29
N PHE A 216 -6.89 5.10 -12.00
CA PHE A 216 -6.52 5.34 -13.39
C PHE A 216 -5.89 6.73 -13.50
N PHE A 217 -4.64 6.78 -13.95
CA PHE A 217 -3.85 8.00 -13.94
C PHE A 217 -2.83 8.03 -15.07
N SER A 218 -2.23 9.20 -15.28
CA SER A 218 -1.11 9.38 -16.19
C SER A 218 0.19 9.69 -15.45
N ILE A 219 1.31 9.18 -15.98
CA ILE A 219 2.66 9.63 -15.63
C ILE A 219 3.31 10.08 -16.93
N GLY A 220 3.64 11.37 -17.03
CA GLY A 220 4.07 11.95 -18.29
C GLY A 220 2.98 11.81 -19.37
N ASP A 221 3.35 11.22 -20.50
CA ASP A 221 2.49 10.96 -21.67
C ASP A 221 1.88 9.55 -21.69
N ARG A 222 2.01 8.78 -20.60
CA ARG A 222 1.58 7.38 -20.51
C ARG A 222 0.47 7.19 -19.50
N TYR A 223 -0.36 6.18 -19.74
CA TYR A 223 -1.55 5.85 -18.95
C TYR A 223 -1.33 4.56 -18.16
N PHE A 224 -1.71 4.58 -16.89
CA PHE A 224 -1.52 3.49 -15.95
C PHE A 224 -2.79 3.24 -15.15
N VAL A 225 -3.13 1.96 -14.97
CA VAL A 225 -4.14 1.52 -14.00
C VAL A 225 -3.42 0.74 -12.88
N SER A 226 -3.71 1.04 -11.62
CA SER A 226 -3.39 0.17 -10.48
C SER A 226 -4.66 -0.35 -9.86
N MET A 227 -4.67 -1.56 -9.32
CA MET A 227 -5.87 -2.15 -8.71
C MET A 227 -5.49 -3.28 -7.75
N GLY A 228 -6.34 -3.49 -6.75
CA GLY A 228 -6.45 -4.77 -6.06
C GLY A 228 -7.27 -5.74 -6.92
N ALA A 229 -6.86 -7.00 -6.99
CA ALA A 229 -7.65 -8.07 -7.59
C ALA A 229 -7.90 -9.17 -6.54
N GLU A 230 -9.18 -9.40 -6.26
CA GLU A 230 -9.66 -10.46 -5.38
C GLU A 230 -9.82 -11.77 -6.14
N GLY A 231 -9.42 -12.87 -5.52
CA GLY A 231 -9.37 -14.18 -6.14
C GLY A 231 -8.32 -14.31 -7.25
N GLY A 232 -8.34 -15.43 -7.98
CA GLY A 232 -7.36 -15.71 -9.04
C GLY A 232 -6.22 -16.63 -8.62
N ASN A 233 -5.00 -16.42 -9.15
CA ASN A 233 -3.88 -17.35 -8.93
C ASN A 233 -3.45 -17.40 -7.46
N VAL A 234 -3.75 -18.50 -6.79
CA VAL A 234 -3.44 -18.77 -5.38
C VAL A 234 -2.10 -19.48 -5.15
N SER A 235 -1.33 -19.75 -6.20
CA SER A 235 -0.11 -20.58 -6.08
C SER A 235 0.96 -19.90 -5.23
N PHE A 236 1.01 -18.56 -5.24
CA PHE A 236 2.04 -17.76 -4.56
C PHE A 236 1.49 -16.66 -3.66
N HIS A 237 0.17 -16.38 -3.70
CA HIS A 237 -0.49 -15.28 -2.99
C HIS A 237 -1.83 -15.72 -2.39
N GLN A 238 -2.20 -15.13 -1.25
CA GLN A 238 -3.41 -15.47 -0.49
C GLN A 238 -4.68 -14.80 -1.07
N GLN A 239 -5.06 -15.15 -2.30
CA GLN A 239 -6.27 -14.66 -3.00
C GLN A 239 -6.41 -13.13 -3.19
N LYS A 240 -5.38 -12.33 -2.89
CA LYS A 240 -5.38 -10.89 -3.10
C LYS A 240 -4.10 -10.45 -3.81
N TRP A 241 -4.25 -9.77 -4.92
CA TRP A 241 -3.14 -9.26 -5.74
C TRP A 241 -3.19 -7.74 -5.84
N SER A 242 -2.08 -7.08 -5.53
CA SER A 242 -1.87 -5.67 -5.88
C SER A 242 -1.22 -5.60 -7.25
N LEU A 243 -1.91 -5.04 -8.24
CA LEU A 243 -1.49 -5.06 -9.64
C LEU A 243 -1.31 -3.64 -10.20
N TRP A 244 -0.59 -3.55 -11.32
CA TRP A 244 -0.56 -2.39 -12.21
C TRP A 244 -0.50 -2.81 -13.67
N ASN A 245 -1.00 -1.93 -14.55
CA ASN A 245 -0.88 -2.03 -16.00
C ASN A 245 -0.50 -0.67 -16.59
N GLU A 246 0.46 -0.66 -17.53
CA GLU A 246 0.59 0.41 -18.52
C GLU A 246 -0.27 0.04 -19.73
N GLY A 247 -0.94 1.00 -20.35
CA GLY A 247 -1.76 0.75 -21.51
C GLY A 247 -1.87 1.93 -22.47
N THR A 248 -2.32 1.62 -23.68
CA THR A 248 -2.75 2.62 -24.64
C THR A 248 -4.23 2.89 -24.47
N ILE A 249 -4.66 4.11 -24.75
CA ILE A 249 -6.08 4.46 -24.73
C ILE A 249 -6.61 4.74 -26.13
N SER A 250 -7.87 4.41 -26.36
CA SER A 250 -8.60 4.82 -27.56
C SER A 250 -10.02 5.25 -27.22
N VAL A 251 -10.55 6.24 -27.94
CA VAL A 251 -11.93 6.70 -27.79
C VAL A 251 -12.81 5.89 -28.74
N ARG A 252 -13.79 5.17 -28.18
CA ARG A 252 -14.77 4.40 -28.94
C ARG A 252 -15.79 5.34 -29.59
N ALA A 253 -16.49 4.83 -30.61
CA ALA A 253 -17.50 5.61 -31.34
C ALA A 253 -18.64 6.15 -30.47
N ASN A 254 -18.90 5.54 -29.31
CA ASN A 254 -19.91 6.00 -28.34
C ASN A 254 -19.37 7.01 -27.31
N GLY A 255 -18.13 7.48 -27.47
CA GLY A 255 -17.47 8.41 -26.54
C GLY A 255 -16.85 7.76 -25.30
N SER A 256 -17.01 6.45 -25.10
CA SER A 256 -16.33 5.73 -24.02
C SER A 256 -14.85 5.48 -24.33
N ILE A 257 -14.05 5.25 -23.30
CA ILE A 257 -12.61 5.01 -23.43
C ILE A 257 -12.32 3.51 -23.34
N ALA A 258 -11.50 3.00 -24.24
CA ALA A 258 -10.85 1.70 -24.12
C ALA A 258 -9.43 1.90 -23.58
N PHE A 259 -9.05 1.09 -22.61
CA PHE A 259 -7.68 0.94 -22.14
C PHE A 259 -7.19 -0.44 -22.54
N ASP A 260 -6.13 -0.49 -23.34
CA ASP A 260 -5.53 -1.72 -23.85
C ASP A 260 -4.16 -1.91 -23.18
N PRO A 261 -4.01 -2.86 -22.23
CA PRO A 261 -2.76 -3.09 -21.52
C PRO A 261 -1.62 -3.49 -22.47
N VAL A 262 -0.46 -2.87 -22.31
CA VAL A 262 0.78 -3.16 -23.06
C VAL A 262 1.91 -3.69 -22.19
N SER A 263 1.82 -3.49 -20.88
CA SER A 263 2.74 -4.01 -19.86
C SER A 263 1.99 -4.08 -18.52
N GLY A 264 2.44 -4.94 -17.60
CA GLY A 264 1.86 -4.99 -16.27
C GLY A 264 2.53 -5.99 -15.35
N GLY A 265 2.22 -5.90 -14.07
CA GLY A 265 2.78 -6.78 -13.06
C GLY A 265 2.18 -6.50 -11.68
N ALA A 266 2.83 -7.03 -10.65
CA ALA A 266 2.46 -6.72 -9.28
C ALA A 266 2.99 -5.34 -8.87
N SER A 267 2.15 -4.55 -8.20
CA SER A 267 2.55 -3.33 -7.48
C SER A 267 3.26 -3.68 -6.16
N ASP A 268 2.91 -4.84 -5.59
CA ASP A 268 3.62 -5.45 -4.46
C ASP A 268 3.50 -6.97 -4.56
N TRP A 269 4.62 -7.67 -4.36
CA TRP A 269 4.69 -9.14 -4.42
C TRP A 269 4.47 -9.84 -3.07
N GLY A 270 4.13 -9.08 -2.04
CA GLY A 270 3.89 -9.60 -0.71
C GLY A 270 2.44 -9.48 -0.29
N LEU A 271 2.23 -9.04 0.95
CA LEU A 271 0.92 -8.90 1.58
C LEU A 271 0.35 -7.46 1.54
N LEU A 272 0.99 -6.56 0.77
CA LEU A 272 0.44 -5.21 0.59
C LEU A 272 -0.78 -5.27 -0.33
N TYR A 273 -1.88 -4.65 0.10
CA TYR A 273 -3.13 -4.58 -0.65
C TYR A 273 -3.75 -3.18 -0.57
N ALA A 274 -4.92 -3.00 -1.21
CA ALA A 274 -5.70 -1.76 -1.19
C ALA A 274 -4.85 -0.53 -1.54
N ILE A 275 -4.08 -0.63 -2.63
CA ILE A 275 -3.13 0.41 -3.00
C ILE A 275 -3.86 1.57 -3.67
N SER A 276 -3.77 2.75 -3.08
CA SER A 276 -4.23 4.01 -3.66
C SER A 276 -3.06 4.92 -4.03
N SER A 277 -3.29 5.89 -4.90
CA SER A 277 -2.26 6.83 -5.34
C SER A 277 -2.82 8.22 -5.61
N PHE A 278 -1.99 9.24 -5.42
CA PHE A 278 -2.38 10.63 -5.59
C PHE A 278 -1.27 11.48 -6.21
N SER A 279 -1.68 12.60 -6.80
CA SER A 279 -0.76 13.60 -7.32
C SER A 279 -0.24 14.46 -6.16
N ASP A 280 1.03 14.31 -5.82
CA ASP A 280 1.73 15.21 -4.89
C ASP A 280 2.18 16.45 -5.67
N THR A 281 1.37 17.51 -5.62
CA THR A 281 1.68 18.78 -6.27
C THR A 281 2.78 19.57 -5.55
N LYS A 282 3.13 19.22 -4.31
CA LYS A 282 4.25 19.87 -3.58
C LYS A 282 5.57 19.51 -4.21
N ASN A 283 5.75 18.25 -4.57
CA ASN A 283 7.01 17.74 -5.14
C ASN A 283 6.90 17.34 -6.62
N ASN A 284 5.76 17.60 -7.27
CA ASN A 284 5.48 17.28 -8.67
C ASN A 284 5.76 15.81 -9.01
N ARG A 285 5.15 14.90 -8.25
CA ARG A 285 5.30 13.45 -8.39
C ARG A 285 3.97 12.75 -8.11
N ARG A 286 3.91 11.45 -8.38
CA ARG A 286 2.80 10.62 -7.95
C ARG A 286 3.24 9.70 -6.82
N ILE A 287 2.50 9.74 -5.72
CA ILE A 287 2.73 8.88 -4.56
C ILE A 287 1.71 7.75 -4.56
N GLN A 288 2.18 6.55 -4.29
CA GLN A 288 1.41 5.33 -4.09
C GLN A 288 1.52 4.90 -2.64
N TRP A 289 0.42 4.42 -2.05
CA TRP A 289 0.36 3.99 -0.67
C TRP A 289 -0.63 2.84 -0.48
N GLY A 290 -0.33 1.89 0.42
CA GLY A 290 -1.10 0.67 0.56
C GLY A 290 -1.04 0.09 1.96
N TRP A 291 -1.96 -0.83 2.22
CA TRP A 291 -2.18 -1.49 3.50
C TRP A 291 -1.45 -2.82 3.59
N ALA A 292 -0.63 -2.97 4.63
CA ALA A 292 0.05 -4.19 5.02
C ALA A 292 -0.74 -4.92 6.12
N GLN A 293 -1.41 -5.99 5.72
CA GLN A 293 -2.22 -6.82 6.60
C GLN A 293 -1.36 -7.48 7.70
N GLU A 294 -2.00 -7.91 8.78
CA GLU A 294 -1.38 -8.82 9.75
C GLU A 294 -1.40 -10.25 9.21
N ASP A 295 -0.43 -11.08 9.62
CA ASP A 295 -0.30 -12.46 9.13
C ASP A 295 -0.14 -13.43 10.31
N MET A 296 -1.08 -13.32 11.26
CA MET A 296 -1.04 -13.99 12.56
C MET A 296 -2.09 -15.10 12.75
N ASN A 297 -2.75 -15.56 11.68
CA ASN A 297 -3.83 -16.58 11.71
C ASN A 297 -4.83 -16.38 12.87
N ASP A 298 -5.30 -15.15 13.02
CA ASP A 298 -6.17 -14.69 14.10
C ASP A 298 -5.62 -14.78 15.54
N PHE A 299 -4.42 -15.34 15.72
CA PHE A 299 -3.78 -15.46 17.01
C PHE A 299 -3.13 -14.15 17.43
N GLY A 300 -3.36 -13.75 18.68
CA GLY A 300 -2.68 -12.59 19.25
C GLY A 300 -3.27 -11.25 18.81
N ILE A 301 -4.29 -11.22 17.96
CA ILE A 301 -4.94 -9.97 17.51
C ILE A 301 -5.45 -9.14 18.70
N THR A 302 -6.24 -9.75 19.59
CA THR A 302 -6.77 -9.08 20.79
C THR A 302 -5.66 -8.67 21.76
N GLN A 303 -4.62 -9.49 21.91
CA GLN A 303 -3.47 -9.18 22.76
C GLN A 303 -2.60 -8.05 22.19
N GLN A 304 -2.50 -7.98 20.86
CA GLN A 304 -1.83 -6.91 20.14
C GLN A 304 -2.63 -5.61 20.25
N GLY A 305 -3.97 -5.71 20.22
CA GLY A 305 -4.88 -4.57 20.34
C GLY A 305 -4.92 -3.70 19.09
N TYR A 306 -4.46 -4.19 17.94
CA TYR A 306 -4.51 -3.49 16.66
C TYR A 306 -4.28 -4.45 15.49
N GLN A 307 -4.72 -4.04 14.30
CA GLN A 307 -4.38 -4.73 13.05
C GLN A 307 -4.05 -3.75 11.93
N GLY A 308 -3.02 -4.08 11.16
CA GLY A 308 -2.67 -3.40 9.92
C GLY A 308 -1.60 -2.33 10.12
N ALA A 309 -0.76 -2.17 9.11
CA ALA A 309 0.25 -1.13 8.96
C ALA A 309 0.06 -0.47 7.58
N PHE A 310 0.38 0.81 7.42
CA PHE A 310 0.66 1.32 6.08
C PHE A 310 2.14 1.09 5.74
N ALA A 311 2.43 0.76 4.48
CA ALA A 311 3.79 0.70 3.96
C ALA A 311 4.44 2.09 3.90
N LEU A 312 5.71 2.19 3.52
CA LEU A 312 6.30 3.47 3.11
C LEU A 312 5.51 4.07 1.94
N PRO A 313 5.30 5.41 1.91
CA PRO A 313 4.81 6.07 0.70
C PRO A 313 5.83 5.89 -0.43
N ARG A 314 5.36 5.41 -1.58
CA ARG A 314 6.18 5.08 -2.74
C ARG A 314 6.04 6.15 -3.80
N GLU A 315 7.15 6.63 -4.34
CA GLU A 315 7.11 7.38 -5.59
C GLU A 315 7.01 6.39 -6.75
N ILE A 316 6.00 6.59 -7.61
CA ILE A 316 5.86 5.85 -8.86
C ILE A 316 6.17 6.74 -10.06
N PHE A 317 6.89 6.19 -11.03
CA PHE A 317 7.44 6.92 -12.17
C PHE A 317 7.66 6.01 -13.37
N ILE A 318 7.98 6.54 -14.54
CA ILE A 318 8.41 5.72 -15.69
C ILE A 318 9.88 5.36 -15.50
N LYS A 319 10.19 4.08 -15.34
CA LYS A 319 11.57 3.58 -15.24
C LYS A 319 12.02 3.08 -16.61
N ASP A 320 12.85 3.89 -17.26
CA ASP A 320 13.58 3.47 -18.46
C ASP A 320 14.96 2.90 -18.08
N THR A 321 15.36 1.84 -18.79
CA THR A 321 16.66 1.20 -18.69
C THR A 321 17.21 0.97 -20.10
N PRO A 322 18.27 1.68 -20.51
CA PRO A 322 18.81 1.58 -21.87
C PRO A 322 19.70 0.36 -22.07
N ASP A 323 20.05 0.09 -23.33
CA ASP A 323 21.05 -0.90 -23.76
C ASP A 323 20.78 -2.35 -23.30
N VAL A 324 19.51 -2.69 -23.13
CA VAL A 324 19.09 -4.05 -22.74
C VAL A 324 19.06 -5.00 -23.94
N ILE A 325 19.09 -6.30 -23.67
CA ILE A 325 18.87 -7.38 -24.64
C ILE A 325 17.53 -8.03 -24.29
N PRO A 326 16.46 -7.82 -25.09
CA PRO A 326 15.18 -8.48 -24.86
C PRO A 326 15.31 -10.00 -25.09
N LYS A 327 14.79 -10.81 -24.17
CA LYS A 327 14.79 -12.29 -24.33
C LYS A 327 13.83 -12.76 -25.41
N SER A 328 12.64 -12.18 -25.46
CA SER A 328 11.57 -12.50 -26.42
C SER A 328 10.76 -11.23 -26.68
N PRO A 329 11.14 -10.37 -27.63
CA PRO A 329 10.40 -9.15 -27.93
C PRO A 329 8.96 -9.42 -28.40
N ASP A 330 8.65 -10.65 -28.80
CA ASP A 330 7.34 -11.12 -29.28
C ASP A 330 6.52 -11.91 -28.24
N ALA A 331 7.04 -12.15 -27.03
CA ALA A 331 6.23 -12.70 -25.95
C ALA A 331 5.25 -11.60 -25.49
N GLY A 332 4.00 -11.95 -25.17
CA GLY A 332 2.96 -10.99 -24.76
C GLY A 332 3.36 -10.07 -23.58
N PRO A 333 2.47 -9.16 -23.14
CA PRO A 333 2.82 -8.12 -22.18
C PRO A 333 3.40 -8.72 -20.89
N GLY A 334 4.66 -8.41 -20.60
CA GLY A 334 5.33 -8.72 -19.33
C GLY A 334 5.41 -7.49 -18.43
N ASN A 335 6.24 -7.55 -17.39
CA ASN A 335 6.46 -6.43 -16.48
C ASN A 335 7.21 -5.26 -17.13
N SER A 336 7.62 -5.36 -18.39
CA SER A 336 8.34 -4.30 -19.09
C SER A 336 8.00 -4.31 -20.56
N ARG A 337 7.88 -3.11 -21.13
CA ARG A 337 7.86 -2.87 -22.56
C ARG A 337 9.29 -2.76 -23.08
N PHE A 338 9.61 -3.45 -24.17
CA PHE A 338 10.89 -3.32 -24.85
C PHE A 338 10.72 -2.46 -26.12
N ILE A 339 11.52 -1.40 -26.22
CA ILE A 339 11.44 -0.41 -27.29
C ILE A 339 12.77 -0.42 -28.04
N GLN A 340 12.72 -0.71 -29.35
CA GLN A 340 13.92 -0.66 -30.19
C GLN A 340 14.20 0.78 -30.63
N ASN A 341 15.44 1.23 -30.41
CA ASN A 341 15.94 2.50 -30.88
C ASN A 341 16.36 2.43 -32.35
N ALA A 342 16.49 3.60 -33.00
CA ALA A 342 16.87 3.69 -34.42
C ALA A 342 18.25 3.10 -34.75
N ASP A 343 19.16 3.02 -33.77
CA ASP A 343 20.48 2.42 -33.89
C ASP A 343 20.50 0.90 -33.64
N GLY A 344 19.32 0.30 -33.44
CA GLY A 344 19.12 -1.12 -33.17
C GLY A 344 19.34 -1.55 -31.72
N THR A 345 19.69 -0.63 -30.81
CA THR A 345 19.69 -0.91 -29.36
C THR A 345 18.26 -1.00 -28.82
N TRP A 346 18.08 -1.55 -27.62
CA TRP A 346 16.78 -1.68 -26.98
C TRP A 346 16.78 -1.01 -25.62
N ASN A 347 15.65 -0.39 -25.27
CA ASN A 347 15.37 0.12 -23.94
C ASN A 347 14.24 -0.72 -23.32
N ALA A 348 14.37 -1.10 -22.06
CA ALA A 348 13.25 -1.58 -21.26
C ALA A 348 12.58 -0.37 -20.59
N SER A 349 11.25 -0.39 -20.53
CA SER A 349 10.43 0.63 -19.88
C SER A 349 9.36 -0.05 -19.03
N THR A 350 9.19 0.40 -17.79
CA THR A 350 8.26 -0.20 -16.82
C THR A 350 7.75 0.85 -15.82
N LEU A 351 6.78 0.46 -14.98
CA LEU A 351 6.44 1.24 -13.80
C LEU A 351 7.59 1.13 -12.79
N GLY A 352 8.28 2.24 -12.59
CA GLY A 352 9.22 2.42 -11.50
C GLY A 352 8.48 2.57 -10.18
N VAL A 353 9.01 1.95 -9.13
CA VAL A 353 8.50 2.02 -7.77
C VAL A 353 9.67 2.06 -6.80
N ARG A 354 9.70 3.10 -5.96
CA ARG A 354 10.71 3.24 -4.89
C ARG A 354 10.08 3.93 -3.67
N PRO A 355 10.58 3.73 -2.45
CA PRO A 355 10.22 4.59 -1.34
C PRO A 355 10.50 6.06 -1.70
N ALA A 356 9.59 6.97 -1.34
CA ALA A 356 9.76 8.39 -1.62
C ALA A 356 11.12 8.88 -1.08
N PRO A 357 12.04 9.40 -1.93
CA PRO A 357 13.42 9.64 -1.52
C PRO A 357 13.61 10.63 -0.37
N ASP A 358 12.80 11.70 -0.35
CA ASP A 358 12.73 12.69 0.73
C ASP A 358 12.22 12.09 2.04
N VAL A 359 11.25 11.17 1.97
CA VAL A 359 10.74 10.42 3.13
C VAL A 359 11.84 9.53 3.70
N VAL A 360 12.55 8.77 2.86
CA VAL A 360 13.69 7.95 3.30
C VAL A 360 14.78 8.82 3.92
N GLU A 361 15.12 9.96 3.31
CA GLU A 361 16.10 10.90 3.86
C GLU A 361 15.67 11.40 5.25
N GLY A 362 14.40 11.76 5.42
CA GLY A 362 13.90 12.23 6.72
C GLY A 362 13.80 11.12 7.76
N LEU A 363 13.42 9.89 7.40
CA LEU A 363 13.43 8.73 8.29
C LEU A 363 14.83 8.39 8.79
N ARG A 364 15.86 8.66 7.98
CA ARG A 364 17.27 8.49 8.36
C ARG A 364 17.78 9.56 9.32
N ARG A 365 17.03 10.63 9.60
CA ARG A 365 17.48 11.70 10.52
C ARG A 365 17.64 11.15 11.92
N GLY A 366 18.86 11.25 12.46
CA GLY A 366 19.19 10.74 13.79
C GLY A 366 19.59 9.27 13.85
N THR A 367 19.56 8.56 12.71
CA THR A 367 20.01 7.15 12.66
C THR A 367 21.50 7.00 12.91
N GLN A 368 21.88 5.82 13.39
CA GLN A 368 23.26 5.36 13.32
C GLN A 368 23.54 4.75 11.95
N HIS A 369 24.20 5.50 11.07
CA HIS A 369 24.62 5.01 9.76
C HIS A 369 25.97 4.28 9.84
N THR A 370 25.97 3.00 9.48
CA THR A 370 27.18 2.17 9.41
C THR A 370 27.39 1.65 8.00
N LYS A 371 28.59 1.88 7.46
CA LYS A 371 29.02 1.31 6.18
C LYS A 371 29.98 0.17 6.42
N TYR A 372 29.78 -0.93 5.73
CA TYR A 372 30.58 -2.13 5.87
C TYR A 372 31.48 -2.28 4.64
N PRO A 373 32.80 -2.07 4.79
CA PRO A 373 33.72 -2.15 3.65
C PRO A 373 33.81 -3.59 3.13
N CYS A 374 33.68 -3.75 1.82
CA CYS A 374 33.92 -5.00 1.08
C CYS A 374 35.21 -4.83 0.28
N ASP A 375 36.34 -5.31 0.79
CA ASP A 375 37.59 -5.28 0.02
C ASP A 375 37.68 -6.46 -0.98
N GLU A 376 38.46 -6.24 -2.03
CA GLU A 376 38.31 -6.71 -3.42
C GLU A 376 38.15 -8.23 -3.72
N ARG A 377 38.08 -9.16 -2.74
CA ARG A 377 37.98 -10.63 -3.01
C ARG A 377 37.13 -11.46 -2.04
N LYS A 378 35.84 -11.16 -1.97
CA LYS A 378 34.73 -11.99 -1.41
C LYS A 378 34.46 -11.74 0.08
N CYS A 379 33.29 -11.18 0.37
CA CYS A 379 32.63 -11.45 1.65
C CYS A 379 32.31 -12.94 1.69
N ASP A 380 32.96 -13.71 2.58
CA ASP A 380 32.47 -15.04 2.90
C ASP A 380 31.15 -14.87 3.67
N SER A 381 30.03 -15.12 3.01
CA SER A 381 28.69 -15.07 3.59
C SER A 381 28.56 -15.94 4.83
N LYS A 382 29.41 -16.97 5.01
CA LYS A 382 29.40 -17.83 6.20
C LYS A 382 30.04 -17.18 7.43
N GLN A 383 30.76 -16.07 7.28
CA GLN A 383 31.49 -15.40 8.36
C GLN A 383 31.11 -13.92 8.53
N PHE A 384 30.36 -13.34 7.59
CA PHE A 384 30.05 -11.92 7.61
C PHE A 384 28.76 -11.61 8.38
N SER A 385 28.93 -11.37 9.69
CA SER A 385 27.91 -10.72 10.51
C SER A 385 27.97 -9.21 10.27
N VAL A 386 26.84 -8.61 9.89
CA VAL A 386 26.76 -7.15 9.70
C VAL A 386 26.59 -6.49 11.07
N SER A 387 25.54 -6.86 11.80
CA SER A 387 25.30 -6.39 13.16
C SER A 387 24.57 -7.46 13.94
N SER A 388 24.83 -7.55 15.24
CA SER A 388 24.10 -8.43 16.17
C SER A 388 23.29 -7.64 17.20
N ASN A 389 23.20 -6.32 17.05
CA ASN A 389 22.60 -5.43 18.04
C ASN A 389 21.99 -4.21 17.36
N LEU A 390 20.99 -4.43 16.50
CA LEU A 390 20.19 -3.35 15.93
C LEU A 390 18.94 -3.10 16.77
N THR A 391 18.35 -1.93 16.62
CA THR A 391 16.96 -1.74 17.04
C THR A 391 16.01 -2.58 16.17
N LYS A 392 14.72 -2.61 16.51
CA LYS A 392 13.69 -3.23 15.66
C LYS A 392 13.20 -2.28 14.56
N SER A 393 13.91 -1.18 14.30
CA SER A 393 13.53 -0.17 13.30
C SER A 393 14.76 0.35 12.55
N TYR A 394 15.02 -0.19 11.36
CA TYR A 394 16.22 0.11 10.58
C TYR A 394 16.02 -0.06 9.09
N GLN A 395 16.93 0.51 8.33
CA GLN A 395 17.10 0.27 6.91
C GLN A 395 18.42 -0.46 6.66
N PHE A 396 18.39 -1.41 5.73
CA PHE A 396 19.54 -2.17 5.26
C PHE A 396 19.60 -2.14 3.73
N SER A 397 20.73 -1.69 3.18
CA SER A 397 20.98 -1.71 1.74
C SER A 397 22.13 -2.64 1.39
N VAL A 398 21.98 -3.39 0.29
CA VAL A 398 23.02 -4.27 -0.26
C VAL A 398 22.89 -4.41 -1.78
N SER A 399 24.03 -4.50 -2.45
CA SER A 399 24.13 -4.83 -3.87
C SER A 399 24.70 -6.23 -4.05
N ILE A 400 24.03 -7.06 -4.84
CA ILE A 400 24.53 -8.33 -5.35
C ILE A 400 24.97 -8.12 -6.79
N LYS A 401 26.27 -7.90 -7.01
CA LYS A 401 26.82 -7.68 -8.35
C LYS A 401 26.77 -8.92 -9.22
N ARG A 402 26.98 -10.08 -8.60
CA ARG A 402 26.98 -11.38 -9.27
C ARG A 402 26.70 -12.48 -8.26
N THR A 403 25.93 -13.48 -8.66
CA THR A 403 25.77 -14.72 -7.88
C THR A 403 25.67 -15.94 -8.81
N THR A 404 26.15 -17.10 -8.38
CA THR A 404 25.98 -18.38 -9.08
C THR A 404 24.78 -19.20 -8.58
N GLY A 405 24.04 -18.68 -7.60
CA GLY A 405 22.90 -19.34 -6.97
C GLY A 405 22.20 -18.43 -5.97
N ILE A 406 21.50 -19.00 -5.00
CA ILE A 406 20.72 -18.25 -4.01
C ILE A 406 21.64 -17.38 -3.13
N ALA A 407 21.38 -16.08 -3.10
CA ALA A 407 22.14 -15.08 -2.35
C ALA A 407 21.26 -13.92 -1.87
N GLY A 408 21.57 -13.34 -0.72
CA GLY A 408 20.84 -12.23 -0.12
C GLY A 408 21.29 -11.92 1.31
N VAL A 409 20.34 -11.75 2.21
CA VAL A 409 20.56 -11.35 3.61
C VAL A 409 19.75 -12.21 4.57
N THR A 410 20.20 -12.29 5.81
CA THR A 410 19.43 -12.78 6.96
C THR A 410 19.14 -11.60 7.87
N ILE A 411 17.88 -11.41 8.28
CA ILE A 411 17.44 -10.41 9.27
C ILE A 411 16.76 -11.08 10.46
N GLY A 412 16.60 -10.35 11.56
CA GLY A 412 15.88 -10.82 12.75
C GLY A 412 16.48 -12.10 13.34
N ALA A 413 17.80 -12.27 13.24
CA ALA A 413 18.46 -13.50 13.65
C ALA A 413 18.77 -13.50 15.15
N SER A 414 18.35 -14.54 15.87
CA SER A 414 18.81 -14.80 17.23
C SER A 414 20.27 -15.29 17.22
N PRO A 415 21.03 -15.15 18.33
CA PRO A 415 22.44 -15.57 18.37
C PRO A 415 22.67 -17.05 18.04
N ASN A 416 21.70 -17.90 18.38
CA ASN A 416 21.70 -19.35 18.11
C ASN A 416 20.95 -19.74 16.82
N ARG A 417 20.44 -18.78 16.05
CA ARG A 417 19.62 -18.98 14.84
C ARG A 417 18.40 -19.88 15.05
N GLU A 418 17.78 -19.79 16.22
CA GLU A 418 16.44 -20.35 16.46
C GLU A 418 15.35 -19.53 15.75
N GLU A 419 15.52 -18.21 15.70
CA GLU A 419 14.72 -17.32 14.86
C GLU A 419 15.63 -16.62 13.84
N TYR A 420 15.18 -16.52 12.60
CA TYR A 420 15.79 -15.74 11.52
C TYR A 420 14.87 -15.68 10.29
N THR A 421 15.03 -14.65 9.47
CA THR A 421 14.34 -14.51 8.18
C THR A 421 15.36 -14.32 7.08
N ASN A 422 15.30 -15.13 6.01
CA ASN A 422 16.20 -14.96 4.86
C ASN A 422 15.48 -14.22 3.74
N ILE A 423 16.08 -13.15 3.23
CA ILE A 423 15.61 -12.39 2.07
C ILE A 423 16.65 -12.59 0.96
N TYR A 424 16.27 -13.16 -0.17
CA TYR A 424 17.25 -13.55 -1.19
C TYR A 424 16.72 -13.50 -2.61
N PHE A 425 17.65 -13.37 -3.55
CA PHE A 425 17.43 -13.59 -4.97
C PHE A 425 17.80 -15.02 -5.36
N ASP A 426 16.93 -15.69 -6.11
CA ASP A 426 17.15 -17.00 -6.73
C ASP A 426 17.24 -16.85 -8.26
N PRO A 427 18.46 -17.02 -8.85
CA PRO A 427 18.64 -16.90 -10.30
C PRO A 427 18.04 -18.08 -11.09
N SER A 428 17.67 -19.20 -10.45
CA SER A 428 17.08 -20.35 -11.14
C SER A 428 15.61 -20.14 -11.50
N SER A 429 14.90 -19.34 -10.69
CA SER A 429 13.49 -18.98 -10.86
C SER A 429 13.26 -17.51 -11.20
N ASN A 430 14.32 -16.69 -11.22
CA ASN A 430 14.22 -15.22 -11.34
C ASN A 430 13.26 -14.66 -10.29
N SER A 431 13.53 -14.93 -9.01
CA SER A 431 12.64 -14.51 -7.93
C SER A 431 13.38 -13.90 -6.74
N VAL A 432 12.75 -12.92 -6.11
CA VAL A 432 13.12 -12.39 -4.80
C VAL A 432 12.17 -12.98 -3.77
N SER A 433 12.72 -13.56 -2.71
CA SER A 433 11.94 -14.31 -1.71
C SER A 433 12.22 -13.79 -0.30
N VAL A 434 11.16 -13.68 0.51
CA VAL A 434 11.23 -13.50 1.96
C VAL A 434 10.83 -14.82 2.61
N ASN A 435 11.82 -15.63 2.99
CA ASN A 435 11.62 -16.92 3.63
C ASN A 435 11.46 -16.75 5.14
N ARG A 436 10.24 -17.07 5.60
CA ARG A 436 9.77 -16.88 6.96
C ARG A 436 9.63 -18.17 7.78
N THR A 437 10.07 -19.31 7.26
CA THR A 437 9.87 -20.60 7.93
C THR A 437 10.54 -20.69 9.31
N HIS A 438 11.46 -19.76 9.61
CA HIS A 438 12.12 -19.61 10.90
C HIS A 438 11.96 -18.21 11.51
N SER A 439 11.04 -17.37 11.02
CA SER A 439 10.89 -16.00 11.53
C SER A 439 10.42 -15.95 12.98
N SER A 440 9.68 -16.94 13.45
CA SER A 440 9.13 -16.96 14.81
C SER A 440 9.14 -18.36 15.41
N LEU A 441 9.32 -18.44 16.73
CA LEU A 441 9.03 -19.64 17.52
C LEU A 441 7.53 -19.82 17.82
N ILE A 442 6.71 -18.80 17.54
CA ILE A 442 5.26 -18.85 17.74
C ILE A 442 4.62 -19.47 16.49
N ASN A 443 4.19 -20.73 16.61
CA ASN A 443 3.64 -21.51 15.49
C ASN A 443 2.29 -21.03 14.95
N MET A 444 1.61 -20.12 15.64
CA MET A 444 0.33 -19.59 15.20
C MET A 444 0.46 -18.46 14.19
N PHE A 445 1.66 -17.90 13.98
CA PHE A 445 1.89 -16.94 12.92
C PHE A 445 2.14 -17.64 11.60
N ALA A 446 1.65 -17.08 10.50
CA ALA A 446 1.91 -17.63 9.19
C ALA A 446 3.41 -17.48 8.85
N ASN A 447 3.96 -18.50 8.20
CA ASN A 447 5.39 -18.62 7.94
C ASN A 447 5.69 -18.99 6.48
N ASN A 448 4.68 -18.91 5.59
CA ASN A 448 4.87 -19.13 4.17
C ASN A 448 5.89 -18.14 3.60
N THR A 449 6.69 -18.60 2.66
CA THR A 449 7.62 -17.74 1.95
C THR A 449 6.84 -16.83 1.00
N HIS A 450 7.06 -15.52 1.08
CA HIS A 450 6.59 -14.59 0.05
C HIS A 450 7.60 -14.56 -1.10
N VAL A 451 7.12 -14.64 -2.33
CA VAL A 451 7.95 -14.80 -3.53
C VAL A 451 7.46 -13.84 -4.61
N GLY A 452 8.35 -13.00 -5.10
CA GLY A 452 8.08 -12.13 -6.24
C GLY A 452 8.98 -12.41 -7.42
N TYR A 453 8.45 -12.33 -8.64
CA TYR A 453 9.25 -12.47 -9.85
C TYR A 453 10.07 -11.20 -10.11
N PHE A 454 11.36 -11.39 -10.33
CA PHE A 454 12.32 -10.36 -10.69
C PHE A 454 13.38 -10.95 -11.62
N GLU A 455 13.33 -10.59 -12.90
CA GLU A 455 14.37 -10.96 -13.85
C GLU A 455 15.34 -9.78 -14.08
N PRO A 456 16.62 -9.92 -13.72
CA PRO A 456 17.61 -8.88 -13.95
C PRO A 456 17.86 -8.70 -15.46
N TYR A 457 17.89 -7.44 -15.92
CA TYR A 457 18.13 -7.17 -17.33
C TYR A 457 19.51 -7.67 -17.78
N GLN A 458 19.58 -8.13 -19.02
CA GLN A 458 20.84 -8.43 -19.70
C GLN A 458 21.24 -7.21 -20.54
N PHE A 459 22.49 -6.77 -20.45
CA PHE A 459 22.96 -5.58 -21.16
C PHE A 459 23.83 -5.95 -22.37
N LYS A 460 23.84 -5.07 -23.37
CA LYS A 460 24.64 -5.20 -24.61
C LYS A 460 26.15 -5.36 -24.36
N ASN A 461 26.66 -4.80 -23.26
CA ASN A 461 28.07 -4.94 -22.87
C ASN A 461 28.41 -6.33 -22.28
N GLY A 462 27.45 -7.25 -22.23
CA GLY A 462 27.60 -8.60 -21.68
C GLY A 462 27.45 -8.70 -20.16
N SER A 463 27.13 -7.60 -19.48
CA SER A 463 26.85 -7.61 -18.04
C SER A 463 25.38 -7.89 -17.75
N THR A 464 25.12 -8.43 -16.57
CA THR A 464 23.78 -8.58 -16.00
C THR A 464 23.53 -7.45 -15.02
N GLU A 465 22.30 -6.97 -14.94
CA GLU A 465 21.86 -6.02 -13.94
C GLU A 465 22.17 -6.52 -12.52
N PRO A 466 22.89 -5.74 -11.69
CA PRO A 466 23.10 -6.09 -10.29
C PRO A 466 21.77 -6.05 -9.54
N ILE A 467 21.66 -6.83 -8.47
CA ILE A 467 20.49 -6.81 -7.59
C ILE A 467 20.74 -5.81 -6.48
N GLU A 468 20.16 -4.62 -6.58
CA GLU A 468 20.22 -3.56 -5.58
C GLU A 468 19.01 -3.70 -4.65
N MET A 469 19.22 -4.25 -3.46
CA MET A 469 18.18 -4.40 -2.44
C MET A 469 18.23 -3.25 -1.45
N ASP A 470 17.05 -2.69 -1.17
CA ASP A 470 16.82 -1.78 -0.05
C ASP A 470 15.71 -2.37 0.82
N ILE A 471 16.04 -2.63 2.09
CA ILE A 471 15.21 -3.41 3.01
C ILE A 471 14.92 -2.55 4.23
N PHE A 472 13.65 -2.34 4.51
CA PHE A 472 13.19 -1.63 5.70
C PHE A 472 12.57 -2.64 6.66
N VAL A 473 12.95 -2.56 7.93
CA VAL A 473 12.38 -3.36 9.02
C VAL A 473 11.88 -2.39 10.06
N ASP A 474 10.59 -2.46 10.39
CA ASP A 474 9.97 -1.64 11.43
C ASP A 474 8.98 -2.46 12.28
N GLY A 475 9.42 -2.84 13.46
CA GLY A 475 8.70 -3.78 14.30
C GLY A 475 8.55 -5.13 13.61
N SER A 476 7.33 -5.44 13.17
CA SER A 476 7.04 -6.65 12.40
C SER A 476 7.01 -6.43 10.88
N LEU A 477 6.93 -5.18 10.41
CA LEU A 477 6.84 -4.87 8.99
C LEU A 477 8.22 -5.00 8.33
N VAL A 478 8.26 -5.68 7.18
CA VAL A 478 9.45 -5.81 6.34
C VAL A 478 9.08 -5.38 4.93
N GLU A 479 9.78 -4.41 4.38
CA GLU A 479 9.59 -3.97 2.99
C GLU A 479 10.88 -4.12 2.20
N VAL A 480 10.81 -4.83 1.07
CA VAL A 480 11.95 -5.11 0.19
C VAL A 480 11.74 -4.43 -1.15
N TYR A 481 12.64 -3.52 -1.50
CA TYR A 481 12.67 -2.83 -2.78
C TYR A 481 13.88 -3.29 -3.59
N VAL A 482 13.68 -3.56 -4.89
CA VAL A 482 14.75 -3.99 -5.78
C VAL A 482 14.77 -3.18 -7.07
N ASN A 483 15.92 -2.54 -7.34
CA ASN A 483 16.22 -1.80 -8.59
C ASN A 483 15.17 -0.76 -9.00
N ASP A 484 14.47 -0.15 -8.04
CA ASP A 484 13.37 0.80 -8.24
C ASP A 484 12.26 0.30 -9.19
N ARG A 485 12.04 -1.01 -9.29
CA ARG A 485 10.97 -1.62 -10.14
C ARG A 485 10.33 -2.86 -9.55
N PHE A 486 10.58 -3.10 -8.26
CA PHE A 486 10.09 -4.24 -7.51
C PHE A 486 9.87 -3.82 -6.07
N ALA A 487 8.74 -4.23 -5.51
CA ALA A 487 8.42 -4.10 -4.09
C ALA A 487 7.79 -5.40 -3.57
N LEU A 488 8.11 -5.76 -2.33
CA LEU A 488 7.52 -6.89 -1.62
C LEU A 488 7.43 -6.54 -0.13
N THR A 489 6.21 -6.46 0.38
CA THR A 489 5.94 -6.22 1.80
C THR A 489 5.60 -7.51 2.54
N SER A 490 6.11 -7.69 3.75
CA SER A 490 5.96 -8.91 4.55
C SER A 490 5.83 -8.59 6.04
N ARG A 491 5.42 -9.58 6.83
CA ARG A 491 5.42 -9.55 8.30
C ARG A 491 6.36 -10.59 8.89
N ILE A 492 7.12 -10.21 9.91
CA ILE A 492 7.91 -11.10 10.77
C ILE A 492 7.61 -10.81 12.25
N TYR A 493 7.21 -11.83 13.01
CA TYR A 493 6.84 -11.65 14.41
C TYR A 493 7.85 -12.36 15.31
N LEU A 494 8.98 -11.70 15.52
CA LEU A 494 10.09 -12.24 16.31
C LEU A 494 9.65 -12.37 17.78
N SER A 495 9.68 -13.59 18.33
CA SER A 495 9.23 -13.85 19.70
C SER A 495 10.32 -13.60 20.74
N ARG A 496 11.60 -13.63 20.34
CA ARG A 496 12.72 -13.35 21.22
C ARG A 496 13.18 -11.90 21.07
N GLU A 497 13.49 -11.28 22.20
CA GLU A 497 14.02 -9.90 22.22
C GLU A 497 15.43 -9.78 21.64
N ASP A 498 16.20 -10.88 21.60
CA ASP A 498 17.56 -10.92 21.07
C ASP A 498 17.64 -11.32 19.58
N SER A 499 16.49 -11.49 18.92
CA SER A 499 16.38 -11.72 17.48
C SER A 499 16.60 -10.43 16.68
N ILE A 500 17.76 -9.80 16.83
CA ILE A 500 18.07 -8.47 16.26
C ILE A 500 19.34 -8.48 15.39
N GLY A 501 19.78 -9.67 14.97
CA GLY A 501 20.94 -9.86 14.12
C GLY A 501 20.64 -9.70 12.62
N VAL A 502 21.61 -9.14 11.90
CA VAL A 502 21.65 -9.04 10.43
C VAL A 502 22.97 -9.58 9.90
N SER A 503 22.91 -10.38 8.84
CA SER A 503 24.08 -10.98 8.18
C SER A 503 23.85 -11.15 6.68
N LEU A 504 24.92 -11.33 5.91
CA LEU A 504 24.79 -11.75 4.51
C LEU A 504 24.39 -13.23 4.46
N PHE A 505 23.66 -13.62 3.43
CA PHE A 505 23.19 -14.99 3.24
C PHE A 505 23.60 -15.52 1.86
N SER A 506 24.12 -16.73 1.77
CA SER A 506 24.17 -17.45 0.50
C SER A 506 23.99 -18.94 0.73
N ALA A 507 23.43 -19.63 -0.25
CA ALA A 507 23.32 -21.07 -0.19
C ALA A 507 24.71 -21.75 -0.21
N PRO A 508 24.84 -22.98 0.31
CA PRO A 508 26.10 -23.71 0.29
C PRO A 508 26.65 -23.88 -1.13
N GLY A 509 27.93 -23.53 -1.33
CA GLY A 509 28.60 -23.67 -2.63
C GLY A 509 28.32 -22.56 -3.63
N VAL A 510 27.60 -21.51 -3.25
CA VAL A 510 27.34 -20.34 -4.09
C VAL A 510 28.50 -19.34 -4.02
N ASP A 511 28.99 -18.93 -5.19
CA ASP A 511 29.89 -17.80 -5.33
C ASP A 511 29.08 -16.52 -5.54
N VAL A 512 29.23 -15.56 -4.64
CA VAL A 512 28.53 -14.28 -4.66
C VAL A 512 29.50 -13.11 -4.49
N GLU A 513 29.23 -12.00 -5.17
CA GLU A 513 29.92 -10.74 -5.03
C GLU A 513 28.96 -9.68 -4.49
N TYR A 514 29.14 -9.32 -3.23
CA TYR A 514 28.40 -8.25 -2.55
C TYR A 514 29.13 -6.91 -2.67
N SER A 515 28.36 -5.82 -2.63
CA SER A 515 28.87 -4.47 -2.43
C SER A 515 27.82 -3.57 -1.77
N LYS A 516 28.19 -2.32 -1.45
CA LYS A 516 27.27 -1.30 -0.92
C LYS A 516 26.45 -1.78 0.29
N ILE A 517 27.13 -2.38 1.26
CA ILE A 517 26.49 -2.86 2.49
C ILE A 517 26.41 -1.70 3.48
N GLU A 518 25.19 -1.20 3.71
CA GLU A 518 24.95 -0.05 4.57
C GLU A 518 23.74 -0.30 5.48
N VAL A 519 23.81 0.17 6.73
CA VAL A 519 22.74 0.08 7.71
C VAL A 519 22.47 1.44 8.32
N TRP A 520 21.21 1.85 8.38
CA TRP A 520 20.73 3.00 9.15
C TRP A 520 19.83 2.48 10.27
N ASP A 521 20.37 2.44 11.49
CA ASP A 521 19.67 1.92 12.66
C ASP A 521 18.99 3.03 13.46
N GLY A 522 17.77 2.76 13.95
CA GLY A 522 16.98 3.70 14.75
C GLY A 522 16.29 4.74 13.89
N LEU A 523 15.46 4.31 12.94
CA LEU A 523 14.67 5.21 12.08
C LEU A 523 13.77 6.15 12.92
N LEU A 524 13.48 7.33 12.37
CA LEU A 524 12.70 8.38 13.02
C LEU A 524 11.29 7.91 13.40
N ASN A 525 10.83 8.23 14.62
CA ASN A 525 9.45 7.99 15.03
C ASN A 525 8.45 8.82 14.20
N ALA A 526 7.58 8.16 13.43
CA ALA A 526 6.57 8.82 12.59
C ALA A 526 5.45 9.50 13.40
N TRP A 527 5.24 9.10 14.65
CA TRP A 527 4.18 9.63 15.53
C TRP A 527 4.79 10.25 16.79
N PRO A 528 5.37 11.46 16.70
CA PRO A 528 6.06 12.09 17.83
C PRO A 528 5.15 12.38 19.03
N ASP A 529 3.87 12.66 18.77
CA ASP A 529 2.89 13.08 19.79
C ASP A 529 2.16 11.91 20.45
N ARG A 530 2.19 10.71 19.84
CA ARG A 530 1.61 9.51 20.44
C ARG A 530 2.49 8.96 21.57
N PRO A 531 1.89 8.49 22.69
CA PRO A 531 2.62 7.70 23.68
C PRO A 531 3.03 6.33 23.11
N VAL A 532 4.00 5.66 23.74
CA VAL A 532 4.47 4.32 23.31
C VAL A 532 3.34 3.28 23.31
N ASN A 533 2.42 3.41 24.26
CA ASN A 533 1.17 2.67 24.29
C ASN A 533 0.02 3.67 24.15
N SER A 534 -0.58 3.66 22.97
CA SER A 534 -1.72 4.48 22.61
C SER A 534 -3.02 3.66 22.48
N SER A 535 -3.07 2.46 23.08
CA SER A 535 -4.25 1.60 23.04
C SER A 535 -5.43 2.22 23.79
N SER A 536 -6.59 2.16 23.17
CA SER A 536 -7.89 2.31 23.84
C SER A 536 -8.38 0.97 24.39
N LEU A 537 -9.46 0.99 25.18
CA LEU A 537 -10.09 -0.23 25.66
C LEU A 537 -10.82 -0.91 24.48
N LEU A 538 -10.56 -2.20 24.26
CA LEU A 538 -11.34 -2.98 23.30
C LEU A 538 -12.74 -3.26 23.85
N VAL A 539 -13.74 -3.13 22.99
CA VAL A 539 -15.14 -3.40 23.32
C VAL A 539 -15.66 -4.60 22.52
N PHE A 540 -16.86 -5.05 22.86
CA PHE A 540 -17.55 -6.08 22.11
C PHE A 540 -18.98 -5.64 21.87
N ASP A 541 -19.38 -5.60 20.61
CA ASP A 541 -20.70 -5.16 20.21
C ASP A 541 -21.78 -6.18 20.60
N THR A 542 -22.96 -5.68 20.92
CA THR A 542 -24.11 -6.52 21.22
C THR A 542 -24.62 -7.24 19.95
N PRO A 543 -25.36 -8.36 20.10
CA PRO A 543 -26.05 -8.97 18.97
C PRO A 543 -26.99 -8.02 18.22
N ALA A 544 -27.50 -6.96 18.85
CA ALA A 544 -28.36 -6.00 18.15
C ALA A 544 -27.56 -5.08 17.22
N GLU A 545 -26.38 -4.64 17.66
CA GLU A 545 -25.48 -3.79 16.88
C GLU A 545 -24.92 -4.53 15.67
N THR A 546 -24.58 -5.81 15.82
CA THR A 546 -23.96 -6.65 14.77
C THR A 546 -24.96 -7.27 13.78
N GLY A 547 -26.25 -6.98 13.90
CA GLY A 547 -27.28 -7.67 13.11
C GLY A 547 -27.35 -9.16 13.42
N ASN A 548 -27.20 -9.52 14.69
CA ASN A 548 -27.05 -10.88 15.21
C ASN A 548 -25.85 -11.61 14.58
N TYR A 549 -24.71 -10.91 14.51
CA TYR A 549 -23.44 -11.35 13.92
C TYR A 549 -23.49 -11.60 12.40
N THR A 550 -24.49 -11.01 11.73
CA THR A 550 -24.62 -11.10 10.27
C THR A 550 -23.75 -10.08 9.57
N TRP A 551 -23.66 -8.86 10.11
CA TRP A 551 -22.95 -7.76 9.46
C TRP A 551 -21.46 -7.74 9.82
N TRP A 552 -21.13 -8.04 11.07
CA TRP A 552 -19.76 -8.21 11.56
C TRP A 552 -19.73 -9.08 12.82
N THR A 553 -18.53 -9.48 13.23
CA THR A 553 -18.29 -10.42 14.32
C THR A 553 -18.43 -9.81 15.71
N GLY A 554 -18.27 -8.49 15.83
CA GLY A 554 -18.47 -7.69 17.04
C GLY A 554 -17.24 -7.55 17.94
N ASN A 555 -16.06 -8.04 17.53
CA ASN A 555 -14.81 -8.01 18.31
C ASN A 555 -13.75 -7.06 17.78
#